data_AF-A0A973XUB1-F1
#
_entry.id   AF-A0A973XUB1-F1
#
_cell.length_a   1.000
_cell.length_b   1.000
_cell.length_c   1.000
_cell.angle_alpha   90.00
_cell.angle_beta   90.00
_cell.angle_gamma   90.00
#
_symmetry.space_group_name_H-M   'P 1'
#
loop_
_entity.id
_entity.type
_entity.pdbx_description
1 polymer ?
#
loop_
_entity_poly.entity_id
_entity_poly.type
_entity_poly.pdbx_seq_one_letter_code
_entity_poly.pdbx_strand_id
1 'polypeptide(L)'
;MRLTPRKEEVEAVKALLEDPTFESADQMAKAVIKQVGEILQMRDWVALVHTWKDGSRGLNWAPFGNEAEAKSFANKLSIGGTCHLVKLYAPGIMLANVDGKKGWKGWCFHPECGHAPFTHSLASAARGACQIPTCPCGKFQQK
;
A
#
# COMPACT_ATOMS: atom_id res chain seq x y z
N MET A 1 -0.70 -14.51 4.39
CA MET A 1 0.07 -13.35 3.91
C MET A 1 1.56 -13.60 4.06
N ARG A 2 2.25 -13.93 2.97
CA ARG A 2 3.70 -13.79 2.86
C ARG A 2 4.03 -12.39 2.34
N LEU A 3 4.68 -11.59 3.17
CA LEU A 3 5.15 -10.26 2.79
C LEU A 3 6.60 -10.34 2.35
N THR A 4 6.89 -9.99 1.11
CA THR A 4 8.26 -9.63 0.68
C THR A 4 8.39 -8.12 0.80
N PRO A 5 9.19 -7.60 1.76
CA PRO A 5 9.38 -6.17 1.93
C PRO A 5 10.06 -5.56 0.71
N ARG A 6 9.58 -4.41 0.26
CA ARG A 6 10.22 -3.61 -0.79
C ARG A 6 11.30 -2.73 -0.17
N LYS A 7 12.29 -2.32 -0.95
CA LYS A 7 13.41 -1.48 -0.46
C LYS A 7 12.89 -0.25 0.30
N GLU A 8 11.94 0.49 -0.27
CA GLU A 8 11.37 1.68 0.39
C GLU A 8 10.64 1.40 1.72
N GLU A 9 10.02 0.24 1.86
CA GLU A 9 9.32 -0.16 3.08
C GLU A 9 10.33 -0.47 4.19
N VAL A 10 11.42 -1.14 3.83
CA VAL A 10 12.55 -1.40 4.73
C VAL A 10 13.19 -0.09 5.19
N GLU A 11 13.48 0.84 4.25
CA GLU A 11 14.07 2.13 4.62
C GLU A 11 13.15 2.97 5.51
N ALA A 12 11.82 2.91 5.31
CA ALA A 12 10.86 3.61 6.18
C ALA A 12 10.88 3.06 7.63
N VAL A 13 10.97 1.73 7.80
CA VAL A 13 11.09 1.11 9.12
C VAL A 13 12.46 1.40 9.74
N LYS A 14 13.56 1.29 8.96
CA LYS A 14 14.91 1.62 9.42
C LYS A 14 15.01 3.05 9.95
N ALA A 15 14.42 4.02 9.24
CA ALA A 15 14.40 5.41 9.68
C ALA A 15 13.80 5.58 11.09
N LEU A 16 12.80 4.79 11.46
CA LEU A 16 12.23 4.80 12.82
C LEU A 16 13.13 4.11 13.85
N LEU A 17 13.80 3.02 13.46
CA LEU A 17 14.72 2.31 14.34
C LEU A 17 15.99 3.11 14.64
N GLU A 18 16.39 3.98 13.71
CA GLU A 18 17.56 4.86 13.81
C GLU A 18 17.20 6.26 14.36
N ASP A 19 15.93 6.52 14.68
CA ASP A 19 15.46 7.81 15.19
C ASP A 19 15.86 8.00 16.68
N PRO A 20 16.75 8.97 16.98
CA PRO A 20 17.21 9.19 18.35
C PRO A 20 16.18 9.90 19.24
N THR A 21 15.03 10.32 18.70
CA THR A 21 14.00 11.05 19.45
C THR A 21 13.10 10.16 20.31
N PHE A 22 13.15 8.84 20.11
CA PHE A 22 12.39 7.91 20.95
C PHE A 22 13.04 7.76 22.34
N GLU A 23 12.28 8.08 23.37
CA GLU A 23 12.75 8.08 24.77
C GLU A 23 12.66 6.68 25.41
N SER A 24 11.98 5.74 24.75
CA SER A 24 11.78 4.37 25.26
C SER A 24 11.48 3.36 24.15
N ALA A 25 11.78 2.09 24.43
CA ALA A 25 11.45 0.98 23.54
C ALA A 25 9.94 0.88 23.24
N ASP A 26 9.09 1.20 24.22
CA ASP A 26 7.63 1.18 24.05
C ASP A 26 7.14 2.21 23.03
N GLN A 27 7.72 3.42 23.02
CA GLN A 27 7.39 4.45 22.02
C GLN A 27 7.82 4.00 20.63
N MET A 28 9.06 3.49 20.49
CA MET A 28 9.59 3.00 19.22
C MET A 28 8.77 1.82 18.67
N ALA A 29 8.43 0.85 19.51
CA ALA A 29 7.63 -0.30 19.11
C ALA A 29 6.25 0.13 18.57
N LYS A 30 5.58 1.06 19.26
CA LYS A 30 4.31 1.63 18.78
C LYS A 30 4.46 2.33 17.43
N ALA A 31 5.54 3.09 17.24
CA ALA A 31 5.81 3.77 15.97
C ALA A 31 6.05 2.78 14.82
N VAL A 32 6.86 1.75 15.04
CA VAL A 32 7.12 0.69 14.06
C VAL A 32 5.84 -0.04 13.67
N ILE A 33 5.01 -0.43 14.64
CA ILE A 33 3.73 -1.12 14.37
C ILE A 33 2.81 -0.24 13.51
N LYS A 34 2.70 1.05 13.84
CA LYS A 34 1.91 2.02 13.05
C LYS A 34 2.45 2.14 11.62
N GLN A 35 3.77 2.28 11.47
CA GLN A 35 4.40 2.40 10.15
C GLN A 35 4.20 1.15 9.28
N VAL A 36 4.31 -0.04 9.87
CA VAL A 36 3.99 -1.30 9.17
C VAL A 36 2.52 -1.35 8.78
N GLY A 37 1.62 -0.92 9.67
CA GLY A 37 0.19 -0.77 9.35
C GLY A 37 -0.06 0.13 8.14
N GLU A 38 0.58 1.30 8.09
CA GLU A 38 0.52 2.21 6.94
C GLU A 38 1.04 1.55 5.66
N ILE A 39 2.19 0.88 5.72
CA ILE A 39 2.76 0.15 4.58
C ILE A 39 1.76 -0.88 4.04
N LEU A 40 1.13 -1.66 4.92
CA LEU A 40 0.19 -2.69 4.49
C LEU A 40 -1.09 -2.10 3.88
N GLN A 41 -1.56 -0.95 4.37
CA GLN A 41 -2.70 -0.24 3.79
C GLN A 41 -2.42 0.37 2.41
N MET A 42 -1.14 0.59 2.09
CA MET A 42 -0.67 1.10 0.80
C MET A 42 -0.40 -0.01 -0.23
N ARG A 43 -0.80 -1.26 0.05
CA ARG A 43 -0.61 -2.41 -0.85
C ARG A 43 -1.93 -2.96 -1.35
N ASP A 44 -1.94 -3.29 -2.64
CA ASP A 44 -2.97 -4.15 -3.22
C ASP A 44 -2.76 -5.58 -2.72
N TRP A 45 -3.85 -6.28 -2.50
CA TRP A 45 -3.87 -7.66 -2.05
C TRP A 45 -4.76 -8.52 -2.96
N VAL A 46 -4.71 -9.83 -2.73
CA VAL A 46 -5.63 -10.77 -3.35
C VAL A 46 -6.41 -11.48 -2.25
N ALA A 47 -7.72 -11.62 -2.46
CA ALA A 47 -8.58 -12.50 -1.71
C ALA A 47 -8.92 -13.75 -2.54
N LEU A 48 -8.97 -14.89 -1.86
CA LEU A 48 -9.55 -16.12 -2.39
C LEU A 48 -10.99 -16.20 -1.87
N VAL A 49 -11.95 -16.15 -2.78
CA VAL A 49 -13.39 -16.24 -2.49
C VAL A 49 -13.88 -17.62 -2.88
N HIS A 50 -14.55 -18.31 -1.97
CA HIS A 50 -14.99 -19.69 -2.20
C HIS A 50 -16.51 -19.80 -2.27
N THR A 51 -16.97 -20.80 -3.01
CA THR A 51 -18.37 -21.20 -3.12
C THR A 51 -18.41 -22.72 -2.98
N TRP A 52 -19.28 -23.22 -2.12
CA TRP A 52 -19.45 -24.66 -1.89
C TRP A 52 -20.06 -25.35 -3.13
N LYS A 53 -19.98 -26.68 -3.16
CA LYS A 53 -20.49 -27.47 -4.30
C LYS A 53 -22.00 -27.34 -4.53
N ASP A 54 -22.75 -27.01 -3.47
CA ASP A 54 -24.20 -26.76 -3.52
C ASP A 54 -24.55 -25.33 -3.98
N GLY A 55 -23.54 -24.52 -4.35
CA GLY A 55 -23.71 -23.14 -4.77
C GLY A 55 -23.83 -22.14 -3.62
N SER A 56 -23.80 -22.59 -2.36
CA SER A 56 -23.84 -21.69 -1.21
C SER A 56 -22.52 -20.93 -1.04
N ARG A 57 -22.58 -19.73 -0.47
CA ARG A 57 -21.40 -18.88 -0.23
C ARG A 57 -20.44 -19.59 0.72
N GLY A 58 -19.19 -19.67 0.31
CA GLY A 58 -18.11 -20.25 1.10
C GLY A 58 -17.41 -19.24 1.99
N LEU A 59 -16.22 -19.64 2.45
CA LEU A 59 -15.33 -18.81 3.25
C LEU A 59 -14.39 -17.99 2.34
N ASN A 60 -13.98 -16.82 2.81
CA ASN A 60 -13.03 -15.98 2.11
C ASN A 60 -11.70 -15.94 2.88
N TRP A 61 -10.59 -16.03 2.17
CA TRP A 61 -9.25 -15.91 2.75
C TRP A 61 -8.51 -14.75 2.13
N ALA A 62 -7.93 -13.91 2.98
CA ALA A 62 -7.13 -12.76 2.61
C ALA A 62 -6.30 -12.30 3.82
N PRO A 63 -5.26 -11.47 3.63
CA PRO A 63 -4.68 -11.08 2.35
C PRO A 63 -3.62 -12.08 1.84
N PHE A 64 -3.58 -12.26 0.51
CA PHE A 64 -2.47 -12.88 -0.21
C PHE A 64 -1.69 -11.80 -0.96
N GLY A 65 -0.36 -11.92 -0.99
CA GLY A 65 0.53 -10.93 -1.62
C GLY A 65 0.49 -10.95 -3.15
N ASN A 66 0.03 -12.06 -3.75
CA ASN A 66 -0.19 -12.20 -5.18
C ASN A 66 -1.12 -13.41 -5.47
N GLU A 67 -1.52 -13.56 -6.74
CA GLU A 67 -2.39 -14.67 -7.15
C GLU A 67 -1.76 -16.05 -6.98
N ALA A 68 -0.45 -16.18 -7.16
CA ALA A 68 0.23 -17.48 -7.07
C ALA A 68 0.20 -18.03 -5.64
N GLU A 69 0.36 -17.17 -4.63
CA GLU A 69 0.20 -17.52 -3.22
C GLU A 69 -1.23 -18.00 -2.94
N ALA A 70 -2.24 -17.27 -3.42
CA ALA A 70 -3.65 -17.62 -3.25
C ALA A 70 -3.98 -18.97 -3.92
N LYS A 71 -3.50 -19.21 -5.15
CA LYS A 71 -3.67 -20.47 -5.88
C LYS A 71 -2.97 -21.63 -5.16
N SER A 72 -1.75 -21.41 -4.67
CA SER A 72 -1.04 -22.43 -3.88
C SER A 72 -1.77 -22.79 -2.60
N PHE A 73 -2.33 -21.80 -1.91
CA PHE A 73 -3.17 -22.04 -0.72
C PHE A 73 -4.44 -22.82 -1.09
N ALA A 74 -5.15 -22.42 -2.14
CA ALA A 74 -6.37 -23.09 -2.61
C ALA A 74 -6.11 -24.58 -2.93
N ASN A 75 -5.03 -24.88 -3.64
CA ASN A 75 -4.64 -26.25 -3.98
C ASN A 75 -4.36 -27.11 -2.74
N LYS A 76 -3.74 -26.53 -1.71
CA LYS A 76 -3.48 -27.23 -0.44
C LYS A 76 -4.75 -27.46 0.37
N LEU A 77 -5.68 -26.52 0.33
CA LEU A 77 -6.90 -26.56 1.13
C LEU A 77 -7.81 -27.73 0.71
N SER A 78 -7.99 -27.97 -0.60
CA SER A 78 -8.66 -29.16 -1.15
C SER A 78 -10.05 -29.51 -0.54
N ILE A 79 -10.83 -28.50 -0.12
CA ILE A 79 -12.16 -28.67 0.52
C ILE A 79 -13.33 -28.82 -0.48
N GLY A 80 -13.05 -29.02 -1.77
CA GLY A 80 -14.06 -29.02 -2.84
C GLY A 80 -14.66 -27.62 -3.11
N GLY A 81 -15.72 -27.54 -3.92
CA GLY A 81 -16.32 -26.28 -4.35
C GLY A 81 -15.53 -25.57 -5.45
N THR A 82 -15.82 -24.28 -5.65
CA THR A 82 -15.13 -23.41 -6.61
C THR A 82 -14.49 -22.22 -5.90
N CYS A 83 -13.32 -21.82 -6.38
CA CYS A 83 -12.60 -20.65 -5.89
C CYS A 83 -12.45 -19.61 -6.99
N HIS A 84 -12.58 -18.34 -6.61
CA HIS A 84 -12.33 -17.18 -7.45
C HIS A 84 -11.35 -16.24 -6.77
N LEU A 85 -10.51 -15.57 -7.56
CA LEU A 85 -9.60 -14.56 -7.04
C LEU A 85 -10.22 -13.18 -7.18
N VAL A 86 -10.18 -12.41 -6.11
CA VAL A 86 -10.65 -11.03 -6.07
C VAL A 86 -9.47 -10.14 -5.72
N LYS A 87 -9.20 -9.14 -6.57
CA LYS A 87 -8.21 -8.11 -6.26
C LYS A 87 -8.79 -7.15 -5.21
N LEU A 88 -8.06 -6.96 -4.13
CA LEU A 88 -8.35 -5.99 -3.09
C LEU A 88 -7.45 -4.77 -3.31
N TYR A 89 -8.03 -3.66 -3.72
CA TYR A 89 -7.27 -2.43 -3.95
C TYR A 89 -6.88 -1.76 -2.63
N ALA A 90 -5.69 -1.17 -2.58
CA ALA A 90 -5.14 -0.52 -1.41
C ALA A 90 -6.00 0.67 -0.95
N PRO A 91 -6.67 0.61 0.20
CA PRO A 91 -7.49 1.72 0.68
C PRO A 91 -6.62 2.94 1.01
N GLY A 92 -5.39 2.74 1.47
CA GLY A 92 -4.43 3.82 1.72
C GLY A 92 -4.05 4.58 0.45
N ILE A 93 -3.91 3.89 -0.69
CA ILE A 93 -3.65 4.55 -1.98
C ILE A 93 -4.85 5.41 -2.38
N MET A 94 -6.08 4.90 -2.19
CA MET A 94 -7.29 5.66 -2.51
C MET A 94 -7.36 6.96 -1.70
N LEU A 95 -7.14 6.88 -0.38
CA LEU A 95 -7.11 8.07 0.49
C LEU A 95 -5.96 9.01 0.11
N ALA A 96 -4.76 8.49 -0.12
CA ALA A 96 -3.60 9.26 -0.56
C ALA A 96 -3.79 9.97 -1.90
N ASN A 97 -4.65 9.44 -2.78
CA ASN A 97 -4.98 10.08 -4.05
C ASN A 97 -5.96 11.25 -3.87
N VAL A 98 -6.79 11.23 -2.84
CA VAL A 98 -7.74 12.31 -2.52
C VAL A 98 -7.05 13.41 -1.72
N ASP A 99 -6.35 13.03 -0.63
CA ASP A 99 -5.81 13.96 0.36
C ASP A 99 -4.34 14.33 0.12
N GLY A 100 -3.66 13.57 -0.74
CA GLY A 100 -2.20 13.58 -0.85
C GLY A 100 -1.53 12.76 0.25
N LYS A 101 -0.26 12.38 0.02
CA LYS A 101 0.57 11.70 1.04
C LYS A 101 2.01 12.19 0.99
N LYS A 102 2.36 13.00 2.00
CA LYS A 102 3.71 13.54 2.20
C LYS A 102 4.71 12.45 2.55
N GLY A 103 5.94 12.61 2.08
CA GLY A 103 7.06 11.74 2.45
C GLY A 103 6.99 10.31 1.89
N TRP A 104 5.96 9.97 1.10
CA TRP A 104 5.76 8.63 0.57
C TRP A 104 6.27 8.51 -0.86
N LYS A 105 7.07 7.47 -1.12
CA LYS A 105 7.65 7.22 -2.45
C LYS A 105 6.54 7.06 -3.49
N GLY A 106 6.64 7.81 -4.58
CA GLY A 106 5.64 7.82 -5.65
C GLY A 106 4.64 8.97 -5.57
N TRP A 107 4.64 9.76 -4.49
CA TRP A 107 3.89 11.01 -4.38
C TRP A 107 4.84 12.21 -4.42
N CYS A 108 4.30 13.41 -4.65
CA CYS A 108 5.10 14.63 -4.70
C CYS A 108 5.73 14.92 -3.32
N PHE A 109 7.04 15.17 -3.27
CA PHE A 109 7.78 15.44 -2.04
C PHE A 109 7.77 16.91 -1.58
N HIS A 110 6.97 17.78 -2.21
CA HIS A 110 6.89 19.18 -1.82
C HIS A 110 6.39 19.33 -0.37
N PRO A 111 7.02 20.16 0.48
CA PRO A 111 6.66 20.28 1.91
C PRO A 111 5.20 20.65 2.15
N GLU A 112 4.61 21.42 1.23
CA GLU A 112 3.25 21.94 1.33
C GLU A 112 2.20 21.11 0.57
N CYS A 113 2.59 20.09 -0.21
CA CYS A 113 1.63 19.22 -0.90
C CYS A 113 2.01 17.75 -0.73
N GLY A 114 1.39 16.86 -1.49
CA GLY A 114 1.70 15.43 -1.48
C GLY A 114 0.95 14.71 -2.58
N HIS A 115 0.64 15.39 -3.68
CA HIS A 115 -0.30 14.86 -4.66
C HIS A 115 0.31 13.76 -5.53
N ALA A 116 -0.56 12.89 -6.03
CA ALA A 116 -0.17 11.77 -6.85
C ALA A 116 0.37 12.24 -8.22
N PRO A 117 1.22 11.46 -8.90
CA PRO A 117 1.87 11.88 -10.15
C PRO A 117 0.91 12.20 -11.30
N PHE A 118 -0.34 11.69 -11.24
CA PHE A 118 -1.36 11.96 -12.25
C PHE A 118 -1.99 13.35 -12.12
N THR A 119 -1.83 14.04 -10.98
CA THR A 119 -2.29 15.43 -10.81
C THR A 119 -1.30 16.43 -11.40
N HIS A 120 -0.15 15.98 -11.90
CA HIS A 120 0.88 16.81 -12.49
C HIS A 120 0.86 16.72 -14.02
N SER A 121 1.19 17.84 -14.69
CA SER A 121 1.24 17.86 -16.15
C SER A 121 2.28 16.90 -16.72
N LEU A 122 2.02 16.40 -17.92
CA LEU A 122 2.92 15.53 -18.67
C LEU A 122 4.03 16.33 -19.39
N ALA A 123 4.61 17.34 -18.73
CA ALA A 123 5.62 18.20 -19.35
C ALA A 123 6.96 17.48 -19.62
N SER A 124 7.24 16.36 -18.93
CA SER A 124 8.41 15.48 -19.14
C SER A 124 8.25 14.16 -18.40
N ALA A 125 9.26 13.27 -18.48
CA ALA A 125 9.36 12.06 -17.66
C ALA A 125 9.33 12.36 -16.14
N ALA A 126 9.82 13.52 -15.72
CA ALA A 126 9.81 13.96 -14.33
C ALA A 126 8.47 14.59 -13.89
N ARG A 127 7.48 14.71 -14.80
CA ARG A 127 6.23 15.48 -14.63
C ARG A 127 6.47 16.99 -14.39
N GLY A 128 5.45 17.80 -14.69
CA GLY A 128 5.48 19.27 -14.59
C GLY A 128 4.72 19.80 -13.37
N ALA A 129 4.16 20.99 -13.51
CA ALA A 129 3.38 21.66 -12.46
C ALA A 129 2.15 20.85 -12.04
N CYS A 130 1.77 20.96 -10.77
CA CYS A 130 0.52 20.40 -10.28
C CYS A 130 -0.66 21.15 -10.90
N GLN A 131 -1.67 20.41 -11.34
CA GLN A 131 -2.85 20.93 -12.01
C GLN A 131 -3.99 21.23 -11.03
N ILE A 132 -3.78 20.99 -9.73
CA ILE A 132 -4.68 21.45 -8.67
C ILE A 132 -4.45 22.97 -8.50
N PRO A 133 -5.44 23.83 -8.80
CA PRO A 133 -5.22 25.28 -8.88
C PRO A 133 -4.73 25.94 -7.59
N THR A 134 -5.06 25.35 -6.43
CA THR A 134 -4.67 25.84 -5.11
C THR A 134 -3.32 25.32 -4.64
N CYS A 135 -2.66 24.46 -5.43
CA CYS A 135 -1.41 23.83 -5.02
C CYS A 135 -0.20 24.72 -5.34
N PRO A 136 0.67 25.02 -4.36
CA PRO A 136 1.82 25.91 -4.57
C PRO A 136 2.99 25.23 -5.32
N CYS A 137 2.93 23.92 -5.55
CA CYS A 137 4.08 23.22 -6.12
C CYS A 137 4.21 23.46 -7.64
N GLY A 138 5.32 24.10 -8.03
CA GLY A 138 5.61 24.40 -9.43
C GLY A 138 6.06 23.19 -10.27
N LYS A 139 6.48 22.08 -9.64
CA LYS A 139 6.90 20.85 -10.31
C LYS A 139 6.77 19.64 -9.38
N PHE A 140 6.56 18.46 -9.95
CA PHE A 140 6.64 17.19 -9.21
C PHE A 140 8.05 16.99 -8.64
N GLN A 141 8.14 16.73 -7.34
CA GLN A 141 9.39 16.46 -6.65
C GLN A 141 9.52 14.96 -6.35
N GLN A 142 10.58 14.35 -6.85
CA GLN A 142 10.96 12.95 -6.57
C GLN A 142 11.95 12.92 -5.40
N LYS A 143 11.88 11.86 -4.58
CA LYS A 143 12.86 11.55 -3.53
C LYS A 143 13.97 10.68 -4.07
#